data_AF-X1QAZ9-F1
#
_entry.id   AF-X1QAZ9-F1
#
_cell.length_a   1.000
_cell.length_b   1.000
_cell.length_c   1.000
_cell.angle_alpha   90.00
_cell.angle_beta   90.00
_cell.angle_gamma   90.00
#
_symmetry.space_group_name_H-M   'P 1'
#
loop_
_entity.id
_entity.type
_entity.pdbx_description
1 polymer ?
#
loop_
_entity_poly.entity_id
_entity_poly.type
_entity_poly.pdbx_seq_one_letter_code
_entity_poly.pdbx_strand_id
1 'polypeptide(L)'
;MNSAPAVITGLGAISPLGPTSTEMFNALKLGKCGINKITAFDPVGFDCKIAGQVPDFKVQQYMPKTYRKASKLMSRDIQLAVVA
;
A
#
# COMPACT_ATOMS: atom_id res chain seq x y z
N MET A 1 -1.41 -38.41 -4.53
CA MET A 1 -0.92 -37.07 -4.89
C MET A 1 0.02 -36.62 -3.77
N ASN A 2 1.34 -36.67 -3.97
CA ASN A 2 2.29 -36.08 -3.04
C ASN A 2 2.51 -34.63 -3.47
N SER A 3 1.87 -33.68 -2.81
CA SER A 3 2.16 -32.26 -2.96
C SER A 3 3.36 -31.89 -2.09
N ALA A 4 4.38 -31.26 -2.68
CA ALA A 4 5.45 -30.65 -1.90
C ALA A 4 4.86 -29.51 -1.03
N PRO A 5 5.31 -29.34 0.23
CA PRO A 5 4.83 -28.28 1.09
C PRO A 5 5.26 -26.91 0.54
N ALA A 6 4.29 -26.04 0.28
CA ALA A 6 4.54 -24.64 -0.02
C ALA A 6 4.73 -23.85 1.28
N VAL A 7 5.71 -22.94 1.30
CA VAL A 7 6.00 -22.07 2.45
C VAL A 7 6.09 -20.61 2.01
N ILE A 8 5.84 -19.69 2.94
CA ILE A 8 5.95 -18.25 2.71
C ILE A 8 7.39 -17.82 3.02
N THR A 9 8.09 -17.29 2.01
CA THR A 9 9.50 -16.85 2.13
C THR A 9 9.67 -15.33 2.08
N GLY A 10 8.63 -14.58 1.74
CA GLY A 10 8.66 -13.13 1.66
C GLY A 10 7.28 -12.53 1.90
N LEU A 11 7.26 -11.33 2.48
CA LEU A 11 6.06 -10.57 2.78
C LEU A 11 6.19 -9.13 2.32
N GLY A 12 5.33 -8.78 1.37
CA GLY A 12 5.13 -7.46 0.83
C GLY A 12 3.77 -6.91 1.22
N ALA A 13 3.71 -5.69 1.77
CA ALA A 13 2.42 -5.08 2.10
C ALA A 13 2.52 -3.56 2.15
N ILE A 14 1.52 -2.92 1.56
CA ILE A 14 1.27 -1.48 1.65
C ILE A 14 -0.16 -1.27 2.16
N SER A 15 -0.30 -0.45 3.19
CA SER A 15 -1.58 -0.27 3.87
C SER A 15 -1.70 1.13 4.49
N PRO A 16 -2.89 1.52 4.95
CA PRO A 16 -3.08 2.74 5.75
C PRO A 16 -2.30 2.73 7.07
N LEU A 17 -1.85 1.55 7.52
CA LEU A 17 -1.08 1.36 8.74
C LEU A 17 0.45 1.41 8.51
N GLY A 18 0.89 1.49 7.25
CA GLY A 18 2.29 1.61 6.88
C GLY A 18 2.59 1.12 5.46
N PRO A 19 3.59 1.68 4.79
CA PRO A 19 4.00 1.29 3.43
C PRO A 19 4.82 0.00 3.35
N THR A 20 5.15 -0.63 4.49
CA THR A 20 5.84 -1.92 4.55
C THR A 20 5.10 -2.93 5.44
N SER A 21 5.33 -4.23 5.20
CA SER A 21 4.79 -5.31 6.03
C SER A 21 5.20 -5.20 7.50
N THR A 22 6.45 -4.77 7.76
CA THR A 22 6.96 -4.53 9.12
C THR A 22 6.25 -3.38 9.82
N GLU A 23 6.08 -2.23 9.15
CA GLU A 23 5.39 -1.07 9.73
C GLU A 23 3.91 -1.36 9.98
N MET A 24 3.24 -1.97 8.99
CA MET A 24 1.85 -2.42 9.11
C MET A 24 1.69 -3.35 10.32
N PHE A 25 2.53 -4.38 10.46
CA PHE A 25 2.44 -5.33 11.56
C PHE A 25 2.70 -4.69 12.92
N ASN A 26 3.66 -3.77 13.01
CA ASN A 26 3.93 -3.02 14.23
C ASN A 26 2.76 -2.10 14.61
N ALA A 27 2.15 -1.42 13.65
CA ALA A 27 0.97 -0.59 13.87
C ALA A 27 -0.25 -1.41 14.31
N LEU A 28 -0.45 -2.59 13.71
CA LEU A 28 -1.49 -3.55 14.12
C LEU A 28 -1.31 -3.99 15.58
N LYS A 29 -0.09 -4.39 15.98
CA LYS A 29 0.21 -4.78 17.37
C LYS A 29 -0.07 -3.66 18.37
N LEU A 30 0.10 -2.41 17.96
CA LEU A 30 -0.16 -1.23 18.80
C LEU A 30 -1.62 -0.77 18.77
N GLY A 31 -2.51 -1.47 18.05
CA GLY A 31 -3.91 -1.07 17.93
C GLY A 31 -4.12 0.26 17.21
N LYS A 32 -3.19 0.67 16.33
CA LYS A 32 -3.32 1.92 15.59
C LYS A 32 -4.48 1.83 14.59
N CYS A 33 -5.22 2.94 14.45
CA CYS A 33 -6.26 3.09 13.44
C CYS A 33 -5.68 3.83 12.21
N GLY A 34 -5.82 3.23 11.03
CA GLY A 34 -5.39 3.84 9.75
C GLY A 34 -6.49 4.64 9.06
N ILE A 35 -7.66 4.79 9.67
CA ILE A 35 -8.80 5.50 9.10
C ILE A 35 -8.71 6.99 9.47
N ASN A 36 -8.79 7.86 8.47
CA ASN A 36 -8.77 9.31 8.66
C ASN A 36 -9.66 10.01 7.62
N LYS A 37 -9.82 11.33 7.74
CA LYS A 37 -10.52 12.15 6.73
C LYS A 37 -9.87 11.96 5.35
N ILE A 38 -10.71 11.87 4.32
CA ILE A 38 -10.26 11.74 2.92
C ILE A 38 -9.45 12.99 2.53
N THR A 39 -8.28 12.77 1.94
CA THR A 39 -7.37 13.82 1.42
C THR A 39 -6.99 13.57 -0.04
N ALA A 40 -7.26 12.39 -0.58
CA ALA A 40 -6.98 12.05 -1.97
C ALA A 40 -7.83 12.83 -2.98
N PHE A 41 -8.99 13.32 -2.57
CA PHE A 41 -9.91 14.16 -3.34
C PHE A 41 -10.83 14.95 -2.40
N ASP A 42 -11.63 15.89 -2.95
CA ASP A 42 -12.66 16.60 -2.17
C ASP A 42 -13.91 15.74 -1.98
N PRO A 43 -14.24 15.30 -0.75
CA PRO A 43 -15.38 14.43 -0.49
C PRO A 43 -16.71 15.18 -0.34
N VAL A 44 -16.82 16.46 -0.73
CA VAL A 44 -18.10 17.18 -0.76
C VAL A 44 -19.14 16.43 -1.60
N GLY A 45 -20.33 16.23 -1.04
CA GLY A 45 -21.42 15.48 -1.67
C GLY A 45 -21.46 13.98 -1.37
N PHE A 46 -20.44 13.41 -0.72
CA PHE A 46 -20.45 12.03 -0.26
C PHE A 46 -20.92 11.92 1.20
N ASP A 47 -21.70 10.89 1.50
CA ASP A 47 -22.13 10.57 2.88
C ASP A 47 -20.94 10.16 3.76
N CYS A 48 -20.00 9.39 3.19
CA CYS A 48 -18.78 8.97 3.88
C CYS A 48 -17.61 9.89 3.52
N LYS A 49 -16.92 10.42 4.55
CA LYS A 49 -15.80 11.37 4.40
C LYS A 49 -14.50 10.89 5.03
N ILE A 50 -14.44 9.60 5.39
CA ILE A 50 -13.29 8.95 6.00
C ILE A 50 -12.87 7.75 5.17
N ALA A 51 -11.57 7.45 5.13
CA ALA A 51 -11.02 6.31 4.43
C ALA A 51 -9.71 5.85 5.08
N GLY A 52 -9.36 4.58 4.86
CA GLY A 52 -8.02 4.08 5.09
C GLY A 52 -7.14 4.44 3.90
N GLN A 53 -6.46 5.58 3.97
CA GLN A 53 -5.59 6.04 2.89
C GLN A 53 -4.16 5.58 3.14
N VAL A 54 -3.52 5.04 2.10
CA VAL A 54 -2.08 4.75 2.15
C VAL A 54 -1.32 6.08 2.21
N PRO A 55 -0.35 6.24 3.13
CA PRO A 55 0.50 7.43 3.19
C PRO A 55 1.18 7.74 1.84
N ASP A 56 1.56 9.00 1.63
CA ASP A 56 2.24 9.38 0.40
C ASP A 56 3.57 8.65 0.23
N PHE A 57 3.76 8.07 -0.95
CA PHE A 57 4.99 7.35 -1.32
C PHE A 57 5.38 7.69 -2.77
N LYS A 58 6.67 7.54 -3.07
CA LYS A 58 7.20 7.69 -4.42
C LYS A 58 7.52 6.32 -5.00
N VAL A 59 6.67 5.82 -5.90
CA VAL A 59 6.83 4.51 -6.54
C VAL A 59 8.22 4.33 -7.20
N GLN A 60 8.86 5.43 -7.64
CA GLN A 60 10.19 5.41 -8.24
C GLN A 60 11.32 4.97 -7.28
N GLN A 61 11.07 4.98 -5.97
CA GLN A 61 11.99 4.47 -4.94
C GLN A 61 12.00 2.94 -4.87
N TYR A 62 10.95 2.28 -5.38
CA TYR A 62 10.73 0.83 -5.30
C TYR A 62 10.99 0.11 -6.62
N MET A 63 11.47 0.84 -7.64
CA MET A 63 11.75 0.27 -8.96
C MET A 63 13.14 0.65 -9.48
N PRO A 64 13.78 -0.23 -10.29
CA PRO A 64 15.05 0.09 -10.92
C PRO A 64 14.97 1.35 -11.78
N LYS A 65 16.10 2.07 -11.92
CA LYS A 65 16.18 3.32 -12.70
C LYS A 65 15.58 3.20 -14.09
N THR A 66 15.82 2.07 -14.76
CA THR A 66 15.33 1.76 -16.12
C THR A 66 13.81 1.80 -16.23
N TYR A 67 13.08 1.40 -15.18
CA TYR A 67 11.61 1.30 -15.19
C TYR A 67 10.89 2.54 -14.66
N ARG A 68 11.61 3.54 -14.14
CA ARG A 68 11.00 4.75 -13.56
C ARG A 68 10.08 5.52 -14.50
N LYS A 69 10.34 5.50 -15.80
CA LYS A 69 9.48 6.16 -16.78
C LYS A 69 8.09 5.51 -16.87
N ALA A 70 8.00 4.19 -16.67
CA ALA A 70 6.73 3.47 -16.68
C ALA A 70 5.78 3.91 -15.57
N SER A 71 6.30 4.43 -14.45
CA SER A 71 5.48 4.96 -13.35
C SER A 71 4.49 6.05 -13.78
N LYS A 72 4.76 6.78 -14.87
CA LYS A 72 3.86 7.81 -15.42
C LYS A 72 2.60 7.24 -16.07
N LEU A 73 2.62 5.96 -16.43
CA LEU A 73 1.51 5.24 -17.06
C LEU A 73 0.77 4.34 -16.06
N MET A 74 1.21 4.30 -14.80
CA MET A 74 0.62 3.45 -13.77
C MET A 74 -0.51 4.18 -13.06
N SER A 75 -1.69 3.57 -13.04
CA SER A 75 -2.75 3.91 -12.09
C SER A 75 -2.30 3.62 -10.66
N ARG A 76 -2.99 4.21 -9.67
CA ARG A 76 -2.56 4.16 -8.27
C ARG A 76 -2.49 2.75 -7.71
N ASP A 77 -3.42 1.88 -8.07
CA ASP A 77 -3.45 0.45 -7.73
C ASP A 77 -2.23 -0.32 -8.27
N ILE A 78 -1.81 -0.06 -9.51
CA ILE A 78 -0.58 -0.63 -10.07
C ILE A 78 0.64 -0.14 -9.28
N GLN A 79 0.68 1.14 -8.93
CA GLN A 79 1.78 1.66 -8.10
C GLN A 79 1.82 0.98 -6.72
N LEU A 80 0.66 0.74 -6.10
CA LEU A 80 0.57 0.01 -4.83
C LEU A 80 1.08 -1.43 -4.98
N ALA A 81 0.69 -2.13 -6.05
CA ALA A 81 1.12 -3.50 -6.33
C ALA A 81 2.63 -3.62 -6.60
N VAL A 82 3.27 -2.60 -7.16
CA VAL A 82 4.72 -2.58 -7.37
C VAL A 82 5.49 -2.34 -6.07
N VAL A 83 4.89 -1.62 -5.13
CA VAL A 83 5.51 -1.29 -3.83
C VAL A 83 5.32 -2.41 -2.82
N ALA A 84 4.18 -3.10 -2.86
CA ALA A 84 3.90 -4.26 -2.03
C ALA A 84 4.86 -5.40 -2.37
#